data_AF-A0A091QEN5-F1
#
_entry.id   AF-A0A091QEN5-F1
#
_cell.length_a   1.000
_cell.length_b   1.000
_cell.length_c   1.000
_cell.angle_alpha   90.00
_cell.angle_beta   90.00
_cell.angle_gamma   90.00
#
_symmetry.space_group_name_H-M   'P 1'
#
loop_
_entity.id
_entity.type
_entity.pdbx_description
1 polymer ?
#
loop_
_entity_poly.entity_id
_entity_poly.type
_entity_poly.pdbx_seq_one_letter_code
_entity_poly.pdbx_strand_id
1 'polypeptide(L)'
;QEVSAFGDDGEGDDLDIWIVQCSGTYWEREDAVRFKHVGTEVFLSITGEQYGHPIRGQREVHGMPTANHHNYWKAMEGVFIKPS
;
A
#
# COMPACT_ATOMS: atom_id res chain seq x y z
N GLN A 1 0.46 -12.81 0.30
CA GLN A 1 0.88 -12.66 1.71
C GLN A 1 -0.11 -11.75 2.40
N GLU A 2 -0.50 -12.04 3.65
CA GLU A 2 -1.42 -11.17 4.40
C GLU A 2 -0.84 -9.75 4.56
N VAL A 3 -1.71 -8.75 4.55
CA VAL A 3 -1.42 -7.36 4.92
C VAL A 3 -2.44 -6.96 5.97
N SER A 4 -1.99 -6.36 7.07
CA SER A 4 -2.81 -5.97 8.20
C SER A 4 -2.47 -4.55 8.67
N ALA A 5 -3.30 -4.01 9.55
CA ALA A 5 -2.93 -2.87 10.38
C ALA A 5 -2.54 -3.44 11.75
N PHE A 6 -1.29 -3.23 12.15
CA PHE A 6 -0.73 -3.73 13.40
C PHE A 6 -0.10 -2.56 14.18
N GLY A 7 0.03 -2.72 15.50
CA GLY A 7 0.51 -1.67 16.38
C GLY A 7 -0.59 -0.74 16.91
N ASP A 8 -0.20 0.18 17.78
CA ASP A 8 -1.05 1.22 18.37
C ASP A 8 -0.18 2.38 18.89
N ASP A 9 -0.68 3.62 18.88
CA ASP A 9 0.00 4.82 19.43
C ASP A 9 1.48 5.01 19.00
N GLY A 10 1.81 4.60 17.77
CA GLY A 10 3.16 4.71 17.21
C GLY A 10 4.09 3.54 17.58
N GLU A 11 3.59 2.53 18.28
CA GLU A 11 4.26 1.25 18.45
C GLU A 11 4.19 0.46 17.15
N GLY A 12 5.36 0.02 16.67
CA GLY A 12 5.55 -0.69 15.42
C GLY A 12 6.95 -1.30 15.34
N ASP A 13 7.22 -2.06 14.27
CA ASP A 13 8.51 -2.71 14.04
C ASP A 13 9.02 -2.55 12.60
N ASP A 14 10.05 -3.31 12.23
CA ASP A 14 10.67 -3.24 10.90
C ASP A 14 9.77 -3.81 9.79
N LEU A 15 8.67 -4.48 10.14
CA LEU A 15 7.64 -4.98 9.23
C LEU A 15 6.52 -3.95 8.94
N ASP A 16 6.65 -2.73 9.47
CA ASP A 16 5.79 -1.60 9.06
C ASP A 16 6.38 -0.79 7.90
N ILE A 17 7.58 -1.16 7.43
CA ILE A 17 8.35 -0.37 6.47
C ILE A 17 8.01 -0.76 5.02
N TRP A 18 7.57 0.24 4.25
CA TRP A 18 7.29 0.13 2.82
C TRP A 18 8.15 1.10 2.00
N ILE A 19 8.79 0.60 0.95
CA ILE A 19 9.49 1.42 -0.03
C ILE A 19 8.50 1.94 -1.07
N VAL A 20 8.51 3.25 -1.25
CA VAL A 20 7.78 3.93 -2.31
C VAL A 20 8.53 3.76 -3.64
N GLN A 21 7.89 3.14 -4.63
CA GLN A 21 8.40 3.05 -5.99
C GLN A 21 7.55 3.92 -6.92
N CYS A 22 8.15 5.00 -7.40
CA CYS A 22 7.55 5.94 -8.36
C CYS A 22 8.49 6.15 -9.56
N SER A 23 8.00 6.86 -10.57
CA SER A 23 8.73 7.17 -11.81
C SER A 23 9.95 8.06 -11.58
N GLY A 24 9.86 8.99 -10.61
CA GLY A 24 10.86 9.99 -10.31
C GLY A 24 11.59 9.76 -8.98
N THR A 25 12.38 10.76 -8.59
CA THR A 25 13.03 10.81 -7.27
C THR A 25 12.02 11.04 -6.14
N TYR A 26 10.94 11.77 -6.43
CA TYR A 26 9.89 12.10 -5.48
C TYR A 26 8.55 11.60 -6.00
N TRP A 27 7.68 11.18 -5.07
CA TRP A 27 6.31 10.80 -5.38
C TRP A 27 5.44 12.04 -5.59
N GLU A 28 4.88 12.19 -6.79
CA GLU A 28 3.94 13.25 -7.13
C GLU A 28 2.48 12.80 -6.98
N ARG A 29 1.58 13.73 -6.65
CA ARG A 29 0.18 13.46 -6.28
C ARG A 29 -0.58 12.61 -7.29
N GLU A 30 -0.37 12.86 -8.58
CA GLU A 30 -1.12 12.24 -9.67
C GLU A 30 -0.39 11.06 -10.31
N ASP A 31 0.78 10.70 -9.80
CA ASP A 31 1.58 9.65 -10.37
C ASP A 31 1.22 8.30 -9.80
N ALA A 32 1.30 7.29 -10.67
CA ALA A 32 1.16 5.91 -10.26
C ALA A 32 2.36 5.52 -9.40
N VAL A 33 2.09 4.84 -8.29
CA VAL A 33 3.08 4.42 -7.31
C VAL A 33 2.86 2.95 -6.95
N ARG A 34 3.93 2.27 -6.54
CA ARG A 34 3.85 0.98 -5.85
C ARG A 34 4.45 1.11 -4.46
N PHE A 35 3.99 0.26 -3.55
CA PHE A 35 4.57 0.10 -2.23
C PHE A 35 5.16 -1.30 -2.12
N LYS A 36 6.46 -1.42 -1.88
CA LYS A 36 7.16 -2.69 -1.69
C LYS A 36 7.49 -2.89 -0.22
N HIS A 37 7.00 -3.96 0.38
CA HIS A 37 7.26 -4.28 1.78
C HIS A 37 8.71 -4.73 1.96
N VAL A 38 9.46 -4.12 2.87
CA VAL A 38 10.91 -4.37 3.01
C VAL A 38 11.19 -5.78 3.55
N GLY A 39 10.46 -6.24 4.58
CA GLY A 39 10.76 -7.52 5.22
C GLY A 39 10.47 -8.75 4.36
N THR A 40 9.65 -8.60 3.32
CA THR A 40 9.11 -9.75 2.56
C THR A 40 9.21 -9.59 1.04
N GLU A 41 9.61 -8.41 0.59
CA GLU A 41 9.79 -8.05 -0.82
C GLU A 41 8.52 -8.09 -1.69
N VAL A 42 7.32 -8.22 -1.10
CA VAL A 42 6.04 -8.19 -1.82
C VAL A 42 5.55 -6.77 -2.09
N PHE A 43 4.68 -6.62 -3.09
CA PHE A 43 4.01 -5.38 -3.41
C PHE A 43 2.60 -5.33 -2.82
N LEU A 44 2.23 -4.19 -2.22
CA LEU A 44 0.86 -3.91 -1.80
C LEU A 44 -0.05 -3.98 -3.02
N SER A 45 -1.00 -4.91 -3.02
CA SER A 45 -1.81 -5.24 -4.18
C SER A 45 -3.27 -5.41 -3.77
N ILE A 46 -4.18 -5.22 -4.73
CA ILE A 46 -5.62 -5.47 -4.58
C ILE A 46 -6.06 -6.56 -5.55
N THR A 47 -6.85 -7.53 -5.08
CA THR A 47 -7.41 -8.57 -5.96
C THR A 47 -8.79 -8.18 -6.49
N GLY A 48 -9.37 -9.04 -7.34
CA GLY A 48 -10.77 -8.93 -7.75
C GLY A 48 -11.74 -9.51 -6.72
N GLU A 49 -11.24 -10.24 -5.71
CA GLU A 49 -12.07 -10.91 -4.72
C GLU A 49 -12.69 -9.89 -3.77
N GLN A 50 -13.96 -10.12 -3.42
CA GLN A 50 -14.71 -9.29 -2.50
C GLN A 50 -15.23 -10.12 -1.34
N TYR A 51 -15.15 -9.55 -0.14
CA TYR A 51 -15.68 -10.18 1.05
C TYR A 51 -17.21 -10.12 1.12
N GLY A 52 -17.77 -11.11 1.81
CA GLY A 52 -19.16 -11.16 2.22
C GLY A 52 -19.40 -10.50 3.58
N HIS A 53 -20.38 -10.99 4.34
CA HIS A 53 -20.61 -10.55 5.72
C HIS A 53 -19.37 -10.89 6.59
N PRO A 54 -18.91 -10.00 7.50
CA PRO A 54 -19.49 -8.71 7.92
C PRO A 54 -19.08 -7.48 7.10
N ILE A 55 -18.13 -7.60 6.17
CA ILE A 55 -17.48 -6.48 5.44
C ILE A 55 -17.82 -6.50 3.94
N ARG A 56 -19.12 -6.64 3.65
CA ARG A 56 -19.59 -6.95 2.29
C ARG A 56 -19.15 -5.90 1.27
N GLY A 57 -18.56 -6.35 0.18
CA GLY A 57 -18.16 -5.50 -0.96
C GLY A 57 -16.76 -4.89 -0.83
N GLN A 58 -16.11 -5.03 0.32
CA GLN A 58 -14.68 -4.69 0.43
C GLN A 58 -13.85 -5.72 -0.35
N ARG A 59 -12.76 -5.26 -0.96
CA ARG A 59 -11.83 -6.12 -1.70
C ARG A 59 -10.66 -6.54 -0.82
N GLU A 60 -10.11 -7.71 -1.10
CA GLU A 60 -8.88 -8.16 -0.45
C GLU A 60 -7.69 -7.28 -0.87
N VAL A 61 -6.96 -6.80 0.14
CA VAL A 61 -5.65 -6.17 0.00
C VAL A 61 -4.61 -7.16 0.52
N HIS A 62 -3.57 -7.41 -0.26
CA HIS A 62 -2.56 -8.41 0.07
C HIS A 62 -1.21 -8.13 -0.60
N GLY A 63 -0.18 -8.88 -0.23
CA GLY A 63 1.14 -8.84 -0.85
C GLY A 63 1.30 -9.81 -2.02
N MET A 64 1.63 -9.30 -3.21
CA MET A 64 2.03 -10.08 -4.40
C MET A 64 3.54 -9.97 -4.66
N PRO A 65 4.26 -11.05 -5.02
CA PRO A 65 5.71 -11.01 -5.24
C PRO A 65 6.15 -10.28 -6.51
N THR A 66 5.23 -10.09 -7.48
CA THR A 66 5.56 -9.52 -8.80
C THR A 66 4.87 -8.18 -9.03
N ALA A 67 5.61 -7.25 -9.61
CA ALA A 67 5.06 -5.99 -10.09
C ALA A 67 4.12 -6.25 -11.28
N ASN A 68 2.88 -5.78 -11.18
CA ASN A 68 1.84 -5.91 -12.20
C ASN A 68 0.85 -4.74 -12.09
N HIS A 69 -0.33 -4.84 -12.71
CA HIS A 69 -1.32 -3.76 -12.71
C HIS A 69 -2.15 -3.66 -11.42
N HIS A 70 -2.22 -4.74 -10.61
CA HIS A 70 -2.94 -4.81 -9.34
C HIS A 70 -2.23 -4.12 -8.18
N ASN A 71 -0.95 -3.75 -8.36
CA ASN A 71 -0.15 -3.05 -7.35
C ASN A 71 0.17 -1.60 -7.70
N TYR A 72 -0.49 -1.03 -8.71
CA TYR A 72 -0.47 0.41 -8.91
C TYR A 72 -1.51 1.10 -8.04
N TRP A 73 -1.05 2.08 -7.28
CA TRP A 73 -1.86 2.97 -6.46
C TRP A 73 -1.67 4.41 -6.95
N LYS A 74 -2.56 5.29 -6.51
CA LYS A 74 -2.50 6.73 -6.75
C LYS A 74 -3.02 7.44 -5.50
N ALA A 75 -2.31 8.48 -5.04
CA ALA A 75 -2.85 9.37 -4.02
C ALA A 75 -4.02 10.16 -4.62
N MET A 76 -5.12 10.24 -3.89
CA MET A 76 -6.31 10.98 -4.31
C MET A 76 -6.56 12.15 -3.34
N GLU A 77 -7.69 12.14 -2.64
CA GLU A 77 -8.07 13.17 -1.68
C GLU A 77 -7.15 13.14 -0.44
N GLY A 78 -6.70 14.31 0.00
CA GLY A 78 -5.81 14.43 1.16
C GLY A 78 -5.30 15.86 1.41
N VAL A 79 -4.64 16.05 2.56
CA VAL A 79 -3.98 17.31 2.96
C VAL A 79 -2.47 17.15 2.76
N PHE A 80 -1.85 18.06 2.03
CA PHE A 80 -0.45 17.98 1.65
C PHE A 80 0.31 19.14 2.30
N ILE A 81 1.18 18.80 3.24
CA ILE A 81 1.91 19.76 4.05
C ILE A 81 3.19 20.13 3.31
N LYS A 82 3.44 21.44 3.14
CA LYS A 82 4.71 21.91 2.58
C LYS A 82 5.83 21.72 3.60
N PRO A 83 7.02 21.24 3.20
CA PRO A 83 8.19 21.24 4.07
C PRO A 83 8.49 22.66 4.57
N SER A 84 8.83 22.79 5.85
CA SER A 84 9.30 24.02 6.48
C SER A 84 10.77 24.28 6.21
#